data_AF-A0A930EZM4-F1
#
_entry.id   AF-A0A930EZM4-F1
#
_cell.length_a   1.000
_cell.length_b   1.000
_cell.length_c   1.000
_cell.angle_alpha   90.00
_cell.angle_beta   90.00
_cell.angle_gamma   90.00
#
_symmetry.space_group_name_H-M   'P 1'
#
loop_
_entity.id
_entity.type
_entity.pdbx_description
1 polymer ?
#
loop_
_entity_poly.entity_id
_entity_poly.type
_entity_poly.pdbx_seq_one_letter_code
_entity_poly.pdbx_strand_id
1 'polypeptide(L)'
;IIDETDKELFIDSYLLSCRILGREIEKITLLSIIKQLIKNTNKPLKAEYIPTKKNVMTKDFLEQVGFSLENETAEGVKHYVFNPSQKIDIKDYYNIHFK
;
A
#
# COMPACT_ATOMS: atom_id res chain seq x y z
N ILE A 1 -4.19 -10.02 0.05
CA ILE A 1 -5.63 -10.24 0.32
C ILE A 1 -6.22 -8.89 0.62
N ILE A 2 -7.40 -8.58 0.08
CA ILE A 2 -8.09 -7.30 0.31
C ILE A 2 -9.49 -7.63 0.79
N ASP A 3 -9.85 -7.10 1.96
CA ASP A 3 -11.18 -7.19 2.52
C ASP A 3 -11.94 -5.91 2.21
N GLU A 4 -13.19 -6.04 1.77
CA GLU A 4 -14.04 -4.90 1.42
C GLU A 4 -15.24 -4.81 2.36
N THR A 5 -15.45 -3.62 2.91
CA THR A 5 -16.66 -3.24 3.66
C THR A 5 -17.42 -2.16 2.89
N ASP A 6 -18.61 -1.77 3.36
CA ASP A 6 -19.37 -0.67 2.74
C ASP A 6 -18.62 0.68 2.75
N LYS A 7 -17.72 0.89 3.70
CA LYS A 7 -17.04 2.19 3.91
C LYS A 7 -15.59 2.22 3.47
N GLU A 8 -14.89 1.09 3.57
CA GLU A 8 -13.44 1.04 3.35
C GLU A 8 -12.96 -0.31 2.83
N LEU A 9 -11.76 -0.30 2.26
CA LEU A 9 -11.00 -1.47 1.88
C LEU A 9 -9.86 -1.67 2.88
N PHE A 10 -9.50 -2.91 3.17
CA PHE A 10 -8.35 -3.24 4.02
C PHE A 10 -7.39 -4.18 3.30
N ILE A 11 -6.10 -3.83 3.25
CA ILE A 11 -5.05 -4.74 2.79
C ILE A 11 -4.59 -5.58 3.98
N ASP A 12 -5.06 -6.82 4.04
CA ASP A 12 -4.60 -7.78 5.05
C ASP A 12 -3.14 -8.20 4.82
N SER A 13 -2.80 -8.55 3.58
CA SER A 13 -1.48 -9.10 3.25
C SER A 13 -0.99 -8.63 1.89
N TYR A 14 0.22 -8.06 1.86
CA TYR A 14 0.96 -7.72 0.64
C TYR A 14 2.36 -8.33 0.69
N LEU A 15 2.52 -9.47 0.00
CA LEU A 15 3.78 -10.22 -0.01
C LEU A 15 4.63 -9.83 -1.23
N LEU A 16 5.86 -9.42 -0.96
CA LEU A 16 6.86 -9.08 -1.97
C LEU A 16 7.99 -10.11 -1.95
N SER A 17 8.53 -10.45 -3.12
CA SER A 17 9.77 -11.23 -3.20
C SER A 17 10.97 -10.34 -2.84
N CYS A 18 11.97 -10.89 -2.15
CA CYS A 18 13.19 -10.15 -1.82
C CYS A 18 14.00 -9.71 -3.06
N ARG A 19 13.71 -10.29 -4.24
CA ARG A 19 14.41 -9.99 -5.51
C ARG A 19 13.92 -8.74 -6.23
N ILE A 20 12.80 -8.17 -5.80
CA ILE A 20 12.21 -6.96 -6.39
C ILE A 20 12.42 -5.71 -5.54
N LEU A 21 13.05 -5.83 -4.36
CA LEU A 21 13.33 -4.72 -3.46
C LEU A 21 14.42 -3.79 -4.01
N GLY A 22 14.19 -2.48 -3.92
CA GLY A 22 15.17 -1.42 -4.25
C GLY A 22 15.15 -0.93 -5.70
N ARG A 23 14.10 -1.25 -6.47
CA ARG A 23 14.00 -0.85 -7.90
C ARG A 23 12.77 0.01 -8.23
N GLU A 24 12.12 0.59 -7.22
CA GLU A 24 10.82 1.29 -7.31
C GLU A 24 9.64 0.37 -7.74
N ILE A 25 9.90 -0.87 -8.16
CA ILE A 25 8.91 -1.80 -8.71
C ILE A 25 7.87 -2.18 -7.64
N GLU A 26 8.31 -2.40 -6.41
CA GLU A 26 7.45 -2.73 -5.28
C GLU A 26 6.40 -1.64 -5.04
N LYS A 27 6.83 -0.38 -5.09
CA LYS A 27 5.97 0.79 -4.89
C LYS A 27 4.96 0.91 -6.03
N ILE A 28 5.41 0.76 -7.26
CA ILE A 28 4.56 0.93 -8.45
C ILE A 28 3.53 -0.19 -8.57
N THR A 29 3.92 -1.41 -8.21
CA THR A 29 3.00 -2.55 -8.18
C THR A 29 1.85 -2.27 -7.21
N LEU A 30 2.16 -1.83 -5.98
CA LEU A 30 1.14 -1.47 -5.01
C LEU A 30 0.30 -0.27 -5.47
N LEU A 31 0.92 0.80 -5.97
CA LEU A 31 0.21 1.97 -6.51
C LEU A 31 -0.76 1.61 -7.64
N SER A 32 -0.40 0.67 -8.50
CA SER A 32 -1.25 0.23 -9.61
C SER A 32 -2.48 -0.54 -9.11
N ILE A 33 -2.30 -1.39 -8.09
CA ILE A 33 -3.40 -2.07 -7.39
C ILE A 33 -4.32 -1.02 -6.75
N ILE A 34 -3.75 -0.07 -6.01
CA ILE A 34 -4.49 1.02 -5.34
C ILE A 34 -5.32 1.82 -6.35
N LYS A 35 -4.71 2.20 -7.48
CA LYS A 35 -5.38 2.93 -8.56
C LYS A 35 -6.60 2.18 -9.09
N GLN A 36 -6.49 0.86 -9.28
CA GLN A 36 -7.60 0.03 -9.75
C GLN A 36 -8.71 -0.08 -8.70
N LEU A 37 -8.36 -0.30 -7.44
CA LEU A 37 -9.32 -0.40 -6.33
C LEU A 37 -10.13 0.89 -6.14
N ILE A 38 -9.44 2.04 -6.10
CA ILE A 38 -10.07 3.35 -5.94
C ILE A 38 -10.95 3.67 -7.14
N LYS A 39 -10.50 3.36 -8.36
CA LYS A 39 -11.31 3.57 -9.57
C LYS A 39 -12.64 2.80 -9.51
N ASN A 40 -12.65 1.61 -8.93
CA ASN A 40 -13.82 0.74 -8.90
C ASN A 40 -14.74 1.00 -7.69
N THR A 41 -14.18 1.38 -6.53
CA THR A 41 -14.92 1.48 -5.28
C THR A 41 -15.08 2.90 -4.75
N ASN A 42 -14.14 3.80 -5.11
CA ASN A 42 -13.98 5.13 -4.53
C ASN A 42 -13.90 5.16 -2.98
N LYS A 43 -13.45 4.06 -2.38
CA LYS A 43 -13.30 3.91 -0.92
C LYS A 43 -11.86 4.19 -0.47
N PRO A 44 -11.65 4.68 0.76
CA PRO A 44 -10.32 4.69 1.37
C PRO A 44 -9.79 3.28 1.56
N LEU A 45 -8.46 3.15 1.49
CA LEU A 45 -7.75 1.89 1.67
C LEU A 45 -6.91 1.94 2.94
N LYS A 46 -7.16 1.01 3.85
CA LYS A 46 -6.47 0.85 5.12
C LYS A 46 -5.40 -0.23 5.01
N ALA A 47 -4.32 -0.07 5.75
CA ALA A 47 -3.24 -1.04 5.86
C ALA A 47 -2.55 -0.91 7.21
N GLU A 48 -1.79 -1.93 7.60
CA GLU A 48 -0.97 -1.89 8.81
C GLU A 48 0.46 -2.38 8.56
N TYR A 49 1.38 -1.85 9.36
CA TYR A 49 2.74 -2.37 9.47
C TYR A 49 2.92 -2.96 10.87
N ILE A 50 3.15 -4.27 10.93
CA ILE A 50 3.47 -4.98 12.16
C ILE A 50 4.99 -5.20 12.21
N PRO A 51 5.71 -4.61 13.17
CA PRO A 51 7.16 -4.69 13.21
C PRO A 51 7.65 -6.09 13.56
N THR A 52 8.55 -6.63 12.75
CA THR A 52 9.27 -7.87 12.99
C THR A 52 10.74 -7.71 12.61
N LYS A 53 11.62 -8.60 13.07
CA LYS A 53 13.03 -8.59 12.68
C LYS A 53 13.24 -8.73 11.16
N LYS A 54 12.26 -9.28 10.43
CA LYS A 54 12.37 -9.58 8.99
C LYS A 54 11.93 -8.42 8.09
N ASN A 55 11.10 -7.50 8.57
CA ASN A 55 10.50 -6.44 7.76
C ASN A 55 10.91 -5.02 8.23
N VAL A 56 11.99 -4.90 9.00
CA VAL A 56 12.53 -3.59 9.43
C VAL A 56 12.83 -2.70 8.23
N MET A 57 13.30 -3.27 7.13
CA MET A 57 13.60 -2.56 5.89
C MET A 57 12.38 -2.01 5.15
N THR A 58 11.15 -2.42 5.50
CA THR A 58 9.92 -1.93 4.88
C THR A 58 9.12 -0.99 5.80
N LYS A 59 9.69 -0.56 6.92
CA LYS A 59 9.01 0.27 7.93
C LYS A 59 8.42 1.58 7.38
N ASP A 60 9.04 2.14 6.34
CA ASP A 60 8.64 3.40 5.72
C ASP A 60 7.98 3.17 4.34
N PHE A 61 7.78 1.91 3.94
CA PHE A 61 7.32 1.56 2.60
C PHE A 61 5.91 2.10 2.30
N LEU A 62 4.97 1.97 3.24
CA LEU A 62 3.61 2.46 3.07
C LEU A 62 3.59 4.00 2.94
N GLU A 63 4.43 4.70 3.70
CA GLU A 63 4.60 6.16 3.62
C GLU A 63 5.18 6.56 2.25
N GLN A 64 6.19 5.83 1.76
CA GLN A 64 6.77 6.04 0.43
C GLN A 64 5.76 5.81 -0.71
N VAL A 65 4.80 4.91 -0.52
CA VAL A 65 3.69 4.67 -1.46
C VAL A 65 2.65 5.80 -1.39
N GLY A 66 2.60 6.55 -0.29
CA GLY A 66 1.71 7.69 -0.11
C GLY A 66 0.55 7.41 0.85
N PHE A 67 0.64 6.37 1.69
CA PHE A 67 -0.26 6.22 2.82
C PHE A 67 0.05 7.28 3.90
N SER A 68 -0.99 7.76 4.56
CA SER A 68 -0.90 8.63 5.74
C SER A 68 -0.98 7.79 7.00
N LEU A 69 -0.09 8.02 7.96
CA LEU A 69 -0.11 7.39 9.28
C LEU A 69 -1.27 7.97 10.09
N GLU A 70 -2.17 7.12 10.59
CA GLU A 70 -3.27 7.52 11.47
C GLU A 70 -2.94 7.28 12.94
N ASN A 71 -2.26 6.17 13.23
CA ASN A 71 -1.94 5.77 14.59
C ASN A 71 -0.68 4.89 14.64
N GLU A 72 0.04 4.95 15.76
CA GLU A 72 1.12 4.01 16.08
C GLU A 72 0.97 3.57 17.54
N THR A 73 1.03 2.26 17.78
CA THR A 73 0.90 1.67 19.12
C THR A 73 2.23 1.68 19.87
N ALA A 74 2.21 1.40 21.18
CA ALA A 74 3.43 1.28 21.98
C ALA A 74 4.35 0.13 21.52
N GLU A 75 3.80 -0.87 20.83
CA GLU A 75 4.53 -2.00 20.25
C GLU A 75 5.12 -1.68 18.86
N GLY A 76 4.90 -0.47 18.36
CA GLY A 76 5.37 -0.01 17.05
C GLY A 76 4.52 -0.48 15.86
N VAL A 77 3.31 -1.00 16.12
CA VAL A 77 2.34 -1.29 15.05
C VAL A 77 1.82 0.03 14.51
N LYS A 78 1.91 0.22 13.19
CA LYS A 78 1.47 1.45 12.53
C LYS A 78 0.22 1.21 11.69
N HIS A 79 -0.79 2.03 11.87
CA HIS A 79 -2.05 2.00 11.13
C HIS A 79 -2.08 3.14 10.10
N TYR A 80 -2.46 2.80 8.87
CA TYR A 80 -2.34 3.69 7.72
C TYR A 80 -3.64 3.80 6.92
N VAL A 81 -3.84 4.96 6.30
CA VAL A 81 -4.91 5.22 5.34
C VAL A 81 -4.39 5.81 4.04
N PHE A 82 -4.91 5.33 2.92
CA PHE A 82 -4.75 5.93 1.60
C PHE A 82 -6.07 6.57 1.17
N ASN A 83 -6.04 7.88 0.90
CA ASN A 83 -7.22 8.65 0.53
C ASN A 83 -7.53 8.49 -0.97
N PRO A 84 -8.79 8.20 -1.37
CA PRO A 84 -9.14 7.98 -2.77
C PRO A 84 -9.00 9.25 -3.65
N SER A 85 -9.07 10.42 -3.02
CA SER A 85 -8.88 11.72 -3.68
C SER A 85 -7.42 12.08 -3.93
N GLN A 86 -6.46 11.31 -3.40
CA GLN A 86 -5.04 11.58 -3.57
C GLN A 86 -4.60 11.31 -5.02
N LYS A 87 -3.76 12.19 -5.57
CA LYS A 87 -3.16 11.96 -6.89
C LYS A 87 -2.17 10.80 -6.81
N ILE A 88 -2.35 9.82 -7.68
CA ILE A 88 -1.42 8.70 -7.88
C ILE A 88 -0.53 9.05 -9.08
N ASP A 89 0.75 9.28 -8.82
CA ASP A 89 1.75 9.52 -9.85
C ASP A 89 2.54 8.23 -10.14
N ILE A 90 2.39 7.71 -11.35
CA ILE A 90 3.13 6.56 -11.85
C ILE A 90 3.78 7.01 -13.15
N LYS A 91 5.11 6.96 -13.21
CA LYS A 91 5.88 7.39 -14.39
C LYS A 91 5.48 6.56 -15.63
N ASP A 92 5.33 7.21 -16.77
CA ASP A 92 4.75 6.64 -17.99
C ASP A 92 5.57 5.51 -18.65
N TYR A 93 6.80 5.27 -18.22
CA TYR A 93 7.62 4.17 -18.73
C TYR A 93 7.33 2.80 -18.06
N TYR A 94 6.45 2.75 -17.06
CA TYR A 94 5.98 1.50 -16.48
C TYR A 94 4.70 1.02 -17.18
N ASN A 95 4.80 -0.08 -17.92
CA ASN A 95 3.65 -0.75 -18.52
C ASN A 95 3.21 -1.93 -17.63
N ILE A 96 2.04 -1.80 -17.00
CA ILE A 96 1.44 -2.85 -16.17
C ILE A 96 0.14 -3.31 -16.84
N HIS A 97 0.10 -4.59 -17.22
CA HIS A 97 -1.07 -5.22 -17.79
C HIS A 97 -1.73 -6.11 -16.73
N PHE A 98 -2.96 -5.75 -16.34
CA PHE A 98 -3.82 -6.64 -15.58
C PHE A 98 -4.53 -7.58 -16.58
N LYS A 99 -4.43 -8.90 -16.36
CA LYS A 99 -5.19 -9.90 -17.10
C LYS A 99 -6.45 -10.28 -16.36
#